data_AF-A0A7T4Y893-F1
#
_entry.id   AF-A0A7T4Y893-F1
#
_cell.length_a   1.000
_cell.length_b   1.000
_cell.length_c   1.000
_cell.angle_alpha   90.00
_cell.angle_beta   90.00
_cell.angle_gamma   90.00
#
_symmetry.space_group_name_H-M   'P 1'
#
loop_
_entity.id
_entity.type
_entity.pdbx_description
1 polymer ?
#
loop_
_entity_poly.entity_id
_entity_poly.type
_entity_poly.pdbx_seq_one_letter_code
_entity_poly.pdbx_strand_id
1 'polypeptide(L)'
;MRRYAKTRSELMAILNQCLDNNPECGECELHAVRVHQPDHTGCNWSAEVDFPRAAEDSVSMQLRAAKSIIVDMRQQYNVLQ
;
A
#
# COMPACT_ATOMS: atom_id res chain seq x y z
N MET A 1 -4.36 -7.24 -17.70
CA MET A 1 -4.35 -5.76 -17.59
C MET A 1 -2.89 -5.32 -17.46
N ARG A 2 -2.44 -4.29 -18.19
CA ARG A 2 -1.05 -3.81 -18.12
C ARG A 2 -0.93 -2.82 -16.96
N ARG A 3 0.00 -3.06 -16.03
CA ARG A 3 0.30 -2.14 -14.92
C ARG A 3 1.03 -0.90 -15.43
N TYR A 4 0.73 0.26 -14.84
CA TYR A 4 1.52 1.47 -15.03
C TYR A 4 2.83 1.37 -14.27
N ALA A 5 3.92 1.89 -14.84
CA ALA A 5 5.20 1.94 -14.17
C ALA A 5 5.39 3.31 -13.51
N LYS A 6 5.81 3.32 -12.24
CA LYS A 6 6.04 4.51 -11.42
C LYS A 6 7.41 4.45 -10.77
N THR A 7 8.04 5.59 -10.53
CA THR A 7 9.19 5.63 -9.61
C THR A 7 8.73 5.22 -8.21
N ARG A 8 9.67 4.76 -7.37
CA ARG A 8 9.36 4.40 -5.97
C ARG A 8 8.71 5.57 -5.22
N SER A 9 9.22 6.79 -5.42
CA SER A 9 8.70 8.00 -4.76
C SER A 9 7.28 8.35 -5.21
N GLU A 10 6.98 8.25 -6.51
CA GLU A 10 5.60 8.45 -7.00
C GLU A 10 4.65 7.41 -6.42
N LEU A 11 5.05 6.14 -6.38
CA LEU A 11 4.22 5.08 -5.82
C LEU A 11 3.97 5.32 -4.32
N MET A 12 5.00 5.72 -3.55
CA MET A 12 4.83 6.07 -2.14
C MET A 12 3.85 7.24 -1.96
N ALA A 13 3.95 8.29 -2.78
CA ALA A 13 3.03 9.42 -2.72
C ALA A 13 1.58 9.01 -3.03
N ILE A 14 1.38 8.16 -4.04
CA ILE A 14 0.06 7.61 -4.38
C ILE A 14 -0.49 6.78 -3.23
N LEU A 15 0.32 5.88 -2.66
CA LEU A 15 -0.11 5.02 -1.56
C LEU A 15 -0.49 5.84 -0.32
N ASN A 16 0.33 6.81 0.08
CA ASN A 16 0.01 7.71 1.19
C ASN A 16 -1.33 8.42 0.96
N GLN A 17 -1.50 9.02 -0.23
CA GLN A 17 -2.74 9.72 -0.55
C GLN A 17 -3.97 8.80 -0.50
N CYS A 18 -3.86 7.57 -0.98
CA CYS A 18 -4.95 6.60 -0.94
C CYS A 18 -5.29 6.14 0.49
N LEU A 19 -4.27 5.91 1.32
CA LEU A 19 -4.45 5.54 2.72
C LEU A 19 -5.10 6.68 3.50
N ASP A 20 -4.60 7.92 3.35
CA ASP A 20 -5.12 9.12 4.02
C ASP A 20 -6.56 9.45 3.62
N ASN A 21 -6.93 9.17 2.36
CA ASN A 21 -8.28 9.42 1.85
C ASN A 21 -9.32 8.37 2.26
N ASN A 22 -8.91 7.27 2.90
CA ASN A 22 -9.83 6.23 3.36
C ASN A 22 -9.98 6.26 4.89
N PRO A 23 -11.11 6.76 5.42
CA PRO A 23 -11.34 6.82 6.86
C PRO A 23 -11.27 5.46 7.57
N GLU A 24 -11.55 4.35 6.88
CA GLU A 24 -11.47 3.01 7.45
C GLU A 24 -10.03 2.58 7.77
N CYS A 25 -9.03 3.22 7.16
CA CYS A 25 -7.62 2.99 7.47
C CYS A 25 -7.18 3.63 8.80
N GLY A 26 -7.95 4.60 9.32
CA GLY A 26 -7.57 5.36 10.52
C GLY A 26 -6.28 6.17 10.31
N GLU A 27 -5.60 6.53 11.41
CA GLU A 27 -4.29 7.19 11.38
C GLU A 27 -3.16 6.17 11.10
N CYS A 28 -3.19 5.54 9.93
CA CYS A 28 -2.14 4.61 9.52
C CYS A 28 -0.99 5.33 8.80
N GLU A 29 0.21 4.78 8.93
CA GLU A 29 1.42 5.33 8.32
C GLU A 29 2.03 4.30 7.36
N LEU A 30 2.39 4.72 6.15
CA LEU A 30 3.15 3.89 5.22
C LEU A 30 4.61 3.80 5.69
N HIS A 31 4.95 2.67 6.32
CA HIS A 31 6.29 2.43 6.85
C HIS A 31 7.32 2.25 5.74
N ALA A 32 7.01 1.39 4.76
CA ALA A 32 7.95 1.05 3.70
C ALA A 32 7.25 0.60 2.41
N VAL A 33 7.94 0.84 1.29
CA VAL A 33 7.69 0.17 0.00
C VAL A 33 8.97 -0.57 -0.38
N ARG A 34 8.88 -1.90 -0.51
CA ARG A 34 10.02 -2.77 -0.84
C ARG A 34 9.88 -3.26 -2.28
N VAL A 35 10.91 -3.06 -3.08
CA VAL A 35 10.97 -3.54 -4.47
C VAL A 35 11.59 -4.92 -4.49
N HIS A 36 11.01 -5.83 -5.26
CA HIS A 36 11.45 -7.21 -5.41
C HIS A 36 11.28 -7.68 -6.86
N GLN A 37 11.77 -8.88 -7.18
CA GLN A 37 11.45 -9.50 -8.47
C GLN A 37 9.93 -9.68 -8.62
N PRO A 38 9.36 -9.57 -9.83
CA PRO A 38 7.93 -9.77 -10.03
C PRO A 38 7.45 -11.09 -9.43
N ASP A 39 6.43 -11.02 -8.58
CA ASP A 39 5.81 -12.20 -7.98
C ASP A 39 4.89 -12.95 -8.96
N HIS A 40 4.17 -13.97 -8.49
CA HIS A 40 3.23 -14.76 -9.31
C HIS A 40 2.09 -13.93 -9.91
N THR A 41 1.83 -12.71 -9.42
CA THR A 41 0.87 -11.78 -10.00
C THR A 41 1.51 -10.83 -11.02
N GLY A 42 2.83 -10.84 -11.16
CA GLY A 42 3.62 -9.91 -11.95
C GLY A 42 3.85 -8.55 -11.29
N CYS A 43 3.54 -8.42 -9.99
CA CYS A 43 3.81 -7.23 -9.19
C CYS A 43 5.24 -7.27 -8.63
N ASN A 44 5.97 -6.17 -8.70
CA ASN A 44 7.38 -6.10 -8.28
C ASN A 44 7.62 -5.31 -6.98
N TRP A 45 6.58 -5.10 -6.17
CA TRP A 45 6.72 -4.38 -4.91
C TRP A 45 5.70 -4.81 -3.85
N SER A 46 6.07 -4.63 -2.58
CA SER A 46 5.21 -4.78 -1.41
C SER A 46 5.26 -3.53 -0.53
N ALA A 47 4.25 -3.35 0.33
CA ALA A 47 4.19 -2.24 1.28
C ALA A 47 3.91 -2.73 2.70
N GLU A 48 4.45 -2.01 3.67
CA GLU A 48 4.24 -2.19 5.10
C GLU A 48 3.60 -0.93 5.66
N VAL A 49 2.60 -1.10 6.52
CA VAL A 49 1.87 -0.01 7.18
C VAL A 49 1.85 -0.24 8.68
N ASP A 50 1.97 0.85 9.42
CA ASP A 50 1.92 0.87 10.88
C ASP A 50 0.67 1.62 11.35
N PHE A 51 0.21 1.30 12.56
CA PHE A 51 -0.97 1.91 13.19
C PHE A 51 -0.62 2.40 14.59
N PRO A 52 0.25 3.42 14.73
CA PRO A 52 0.89 3.79 16.00
C PRO A 52 -0.10 4.26 17.08
N ARG A 53 -1.30 4.68 16.69
CA ARG A 53 -2.33 5.25 17.58
C ARG A 53 -3.64 4.47 17.61
N ALA A 54 -3.70 3.33 16.93
CA ALA A 54 -4.90 2.54 16.87
C ALA A 54 -5.17 1.82 18.20
N ALA A 55 -6.43 1.83 18.64
CA ALA A 55 -6.87 0.97 19.73
C ALA A 55 -6.82 -0.49 19.26
N GLU A 56 -6.46 -1.43 20.14
CA GLU A 56 -6.30 -2.86 19.82
C GLU A 56 -7.53 -3.43 19.08
N ASP A 57 -8.73 -3.08 19.53
CA ASP A 57 -10.01 -3.51 18.94
C ASP A 57 -10.22 -3.00 17.49
N SER A 58 -9.58 -1.89 17.11
CA SER A 58 -9.69 -1.27 15.78
C SER A 58 -8.60 -1.70 14.80
N VAL A 59 -7.43 -2.15 15.29
CA VAL A 59 -6.26 -2.48 14.44
C VAL A 59 -6.61 -3.52 13.38
N SER A 60 -7.40 -4.54 13.73
CA SER A 60 -7.77 -5.61 12.80
C SER A 60 -8.61 -5.10 11.62
N MET A 61 -9.54 -4.18 11.87
CA MET A 61 -10.37 -3.57 10.83
C MET A 61 -9.54 -2.64 9.95
N GLN A 62 -8.75 -1.76 10.56
CA GLN A 62 -7.90 -0.79 9.86
C GLN A 62 -6.83 -1.48 9.00
N LEU A 63 -6.22 -2.54 9.51
CA LEU A 63 -5.28 -3.36 8.75
C LEU A 63 -5.95 -4.02 7.54
N ARG A 64 -7.21 -4.46 7.67
CA ARG A 64 -7.95 -5.03 6.54
C ARG A 64 -8.21 -3.97 5.46
N ALA A 65 -8.63 -2.77 5.86
CA ALA A 65 -8.86 -1.65 4.94
C ALA A 65 -7.56 -1.27 4.19
N ALA A 66 -6.45 -1.08 4.92
CA ALA A 66 -5.17 -0.74 4.32
C ALA A 66 -4.66 -1.84 3.37
N LYS A 67 -4.83 -3.13 3.74
CA LYS A 67 -4.49 -4.26 2.86
C LYS A 67 -5.30 -4.25 1.55
N SER A 68 -6.59 -3.89 1.61
CA SER A 68 -7.43 -3.79 0.42
C SER A 68 -6.87 -2.76 -0.56
N ILE A 69 -6.54 -1.56 -0.06
CA ILE A 69 -5.92 -0.50 -0.87
C ILE A 69 -4.61 -0.98 -1.49
N ILE A 70 -3.73 -1.61 -0.70
CA ILE A 70 -2.44 -2.11 -1.20
C ILE A 70 -2.65 -3.15 -2.30
N VAL A 71 -3.61 -4.07 -2.16
CA VAL A 71 -3.93 -5.06 -3.20
C VAL A 71 -4.41 -4.38 -4.48
N ASP A 72 -5.30 -3.39 -4.37
CA ASP A 72 -5.79 -2.65 -5.54
C ASP A 72 -4.65 -1.91 -6.25
N MET A 73 -3.76 -1.27 -5.49
CA MET A 73 -2.59 -0.59 -6.06
C MET A 73 -1.61 -1.57 -6.71
N ARG A 74 -1.42 -2.76 -6.14
CA ARG A 74 -0.61 -3.84 -6.72
C ARG A 74 -1.18 -4.39 -8.03
N GLN A 75 -2.47 -4.21 -8.30
CA GLN A 75 -3.06 -4.55 -9.60
C GLN A 75 -2.82 -3.46 -10.67
N GLN A 76 -2.54 -2.23 -10.23
CA GLN A 76 -2.42 -1.07 -11.10
C GLN A 76 -0.98 -0.66 -11.40
N TYR A 77 -0.04 -0.86 -10.46
CA TYR A 77 1.30 -0.28 -10.54
C TYR A 77 2.42 -1.29 -10.39
N ASN A 78 3.51 -1.06 -11.12
CA ASN A 78 4.84 -1.60 -10.86
C ASN A 78 5.82 -0.45 -10.62
N VAL A 79 6.90 -0.73 -9.89
CA VAL A 79 8.00 0.21 -9.69
C VAL A 79 8.99 0.13 -10.85
N LEU A 80 9.40 1.27 -11.38
CA LEU A 80 10.50 1.38 -12.34
C LEU A 80 11.80 0.96 -11.66
N GLN A 81 12.49 -0.02 -12.24
CA GLN A 81 13.82 -0.46 -11.82
C GLN A 81 14.91 0.37 -12.48
#